data_AF-A0A4R4E798-F1
#
_entry.id   AF-A0A4R4E798-F1
#
_cell.length_a   1.000
_cell.length_b   1.000
_cell.length_c   1.000
_cell.angle_alpha   90.00
_cell.angle_beta   90.00
_cell.angle_gamma   90.00
#
_symmetry.space_group_name_H-M   'P 1'
#
loop_
_entity.id
_entity.type
_entity.pdbx_description
1 polymer ?
#
loop_
_entity_poly.entity_id
_entity_poly.type
_entity_poly.pdbx_seq_one_letter_code
_entity_poly.pdbx_strand_id
1 'polypeptide(L)'
;MIDKMDRNRALEMLGVEAEATDEEIERRYSLLLKKLRSQEKKHQDQNSSSDEPLLTIEEVNAAYNAIKGIEGQKLTKVQMGWNKESFSHFMQYYKLHVIIAFVILLIIGFTVKGAMDRQKLREAEALLPKPNVTVVMVGNYFTNTEDIPQIEQALLSEFPEWERIKVEVIYRPLDMQNEMDAAYLQKSMIELMTKKGDVYIMDRPNYDQLNEQEIFTSNVSLGDLSNNKVWSNLPIRGSHVMLAAISKEAENEENAVKLIDSLKSNK
;
A
#
# COMPACT_ATOMS: atom_id res chain seq x y z
N MET A 1 26.82 -9.93 -50.76
CA MET A 1 26.05 -8.83 -51.35
C MET A 1 24.66 -9.39 -51.60
N ILE A 2 23.72 -9.19 -50.67
CA ILE A 2 22.36 -9.74 -50.81
C ILE A 2 21.60 -8.74 -51.67
N ASP A 3 21.25 -9.19 -52.88
CA ASP A 3 20.51 -8.43 -53.88
C ASP A 3 19.21 -7.91 -53.26
N LYS A 4 18.98 -6.60 -53.30
CA LYS A 4 17.71 -6.01 -52.82
C LYS A 4 16.63 -6.46 -53.79
N MET A 5 15.85 -7.47 -53.40
CA MET A 5 14.73 -7.93 -54.19
C MET A 5 13.66 -6.83 -54.25
N ASP A 6 13.35 -6.36 -55.46
CA ASP A 6 12.33 -5.34 -55.69
C ASP A 6 10.93 -5.86 -55.30
N ARG A 7 10.11 -5.00 -54.69
CA ARG A 7 8.79 -5.34 -54.15
C ARG A 7 7.87 -5.93 -55.22
N ASN A 8 7.92 -5.43 -56.45
CA ASN A 8 7.12 -5.94 -57.56
C ASN A 8 7.53 -7.38 -57.94
N ARG A 9 8.83 -7.65 -57.95
CA ARG A 9 9.38 -8.99 -58.21
C ARG A 9 9.03 -9.96 -57.09
N ALA A 10 8.95 -9.48 -55.85
CA ALA A 10 8.52 -10.28 -54.72
C ALA A 10 7.02 -10.64 -54.77
N LEU A 11 6.17 -9.73 -55.23
CA LEU A 11 4.73 -9.99 -55.45
C LEU A 11 4.52 -11.03 -56.56
N GLU A 12 5.26 -10.92 -57.66
CA GLU A 12 5.26 -11.91 -58.74
C GLU A 12 5.71 -13.29 -58.25
N MET A 13 6.75 -13.34 -57.40
CA MET A 13 7.25 -14.60 -56.82
C MET A 13 6.23 -15.29 -55.90
N LEU A 14 5.40 -14.52 -55.17
CA LEU A 14 4.29 -15.08 -54.40
C LEU A 14 3.06 -15.40 -55.28
N GLY A 15 3.05 -14.96 -56.54
CA GLY A 15 1.95 -15.13 -57.47
C GLY A 15 0.70 -14.36 -57.04
N VAL A 16 0.89 -13.13 -56.55
CA VAL A 16 -0.17 -12.18 -56.18
C VAL A 16 -0.11 -10.95 -57.07
N GLU A 17 -1.26 -10.29 -57.27
CA GLU A 17 -1.33 -9.07 -58.08
C GLU A 17 -0.64 -7.88 -57.40
N ALA A 18 -0.26 -6.87 -58.19
CA ALA A 18 0.47 -5.70 -57.69
C ALA A 18 -0.33 -4.88 -56.66
N GLU A 19 -1.66 -4.96 -56.71
CA GLU A 19 -2.60 -4.28 -55.80
C GLU A 19 -3.16 -5.20 -54.71
N ALA A 20 -2.59 -6.41 -54.55
CA ALA A 20 -3.08 -7.38 -53.57
C ALA A 20 -3.07 -6.81 -52.14
N THR A 21 -4.14 -7.09 -51.41
CA THR A 21 -4.28 -6.68 -50.00
C THR A 21 -3.32 -7.44 -49.09
N ASP A 22 -3.00 -6.87 -47.92
CA ASP A 22 -2.13 -7.51 -46.93
C ASP A 22 -2.60 -8.91 -46.52
N GLU A 23 -3.92 -9.09 -46.38
CA GLU A 23 -4.54 -10.37 -46.03
C GLU A 23 -4.36 -11.42 -47.14
N GLU A 24 -4.42 -10.99 -48.40
CA GLU A 24 -4.25 -11.86 -49.56
C GLU A 24 -2.80 -12.32 -49.72
N ILE A 25 -1.85 -11.41 -49.47
CA ILE A 25 -0.42 -11.71 -49.43
C ILE A 25 -0.12 -12.75 -48.34
N GLU A 26 -0.65 -12.56 -47.13
CA GLU A 26 -0.47 -13.49 -46.01
C GLU A 26 -1.10 -14.87 -46.27
N ARG A 27 -2.32 -14.87 -46.84
CA ARG A 27 -3.00 -16.10 -47.22
C ARG A 27 -2.20 -16.86 -48.27
N ARG A 28 -1.69 -16.19 -49.30
CA ARG A 28 -0.90 -16.82 -50.36
C ARG A 28 0.42 -17.35 -49.86
N TYR A 29 1.12 -16.58 -49.03
CA TYR A 29 2.35 -17.00 -48.36
C TYR A 29 2.14 -18.26 -47.52
N SER A 30 1.08 -18.31 -46.70
CA SER A 30 0.77 -19.48 -45.87
C SER A 30 0.52 -20.76 -46.69
N LEU A 31 -0.15 -20.63 -47.84
CA LEU A 31 -0.45 -21.74 -48.75
C LEU A 31 0.83 -22.29 -49.39
N LEU A 32 1.72 -21.39 -49.86
CA LEU A 32 3.00 -21.76 -50.45
C LEU A 32 3.89 -22.48 -49.43
N LEU A 33 4.00 -21.94 -48.20
CA LEU A 33 4.81 -22.53 -47.14
C LEU A 33 4.30 -23.93 -46.74
N LYS A 34 2.97 -24.11 -46.69
CA LYS A 34 2.35 -25.41 -46.41
C LYS A 34 2.62 -26.42 -47.53
N LYS A 35 2.55 -25.99 -48.79
CA LYS A 35 2.85 -26.82 -49.96
C LYS A 35 4.31 -27.28 -49.96
N LEU A 36 5.26 -26.35 -49.76
CA LEU A 36 6.69 -26.65 -49.75
C LEU A 36 7.07 -27.60 -48.61
N ARG A 37 6.58 -27.38 -47.39
CA ARG A 37 6.80 -28.31 -46.26
C ARG A 37 6.21 -29.69 -46.50
N SER A 38 5.08 -29.77 -47.20
CA SER A 38 4.50 -31.07 -47.58
C SER A 38 5.30 -31.78 -48.67
N GLN A 39 6.00 -31.05 -49.54
CA GLN A 39 6.87 -31.62 -50.57
C GLN A 39 8.20 -32.06 -49.97
N GLU A 40 8.81 -31.25 -49.10
CA GLU A 40 10.06 -31.58 -48.39
C GLU A 40 9.94 -32.88 -47.60
N LYS A 41 8.83 -33.07 -46.87
CA LYS A 41 8.53 -34.34 -46.17
C LYS A 41 8.39 -35.53 -47.13
N LYS A 42 7.86 -35.33 -48.33
CA LYS A 42 7.69 -36.41 -49.32
C LYS A 42 9.01 -36.78 -50.00
N HIS A 43 9.89 -35.81 -50.25
CA HIS A 43 11.23 -36.05 -50.80
C HIS A 43 12.18 -36.69 -49.78
N GLN A 44 11.96 -36.46 -48.48
CA GLN A 44 12.75 -37.11 -47.42
C GLN A 44 12.44 -38.62 -47.29
N ASP A 45 11.25 -39.07 -47.71
CA ASP A 45 10.82 -40.47 -47.65
C ASP A 45 11.07 -41.26 -48.96
N GLN A 46 11.43 -40.61 -50.07
CA GLN A 46 11.73 -41.26 -51.35
C GLN A 46 13.01 -40.69 -51.98
N ASN A 47 14.08 -41.48 -52.02
CA ASN A 47 15.30 -41.23 -52.81
C ASN A 47 14.99 -41.21 -54.31
N SER A 48 14.38 -40.13 -54.79
CA SER A 48 14.09 -39.93 -56.21
C SER A 48 14.39 -38.49 -56.59
N SER A 49 15.52 -38.35 -57.26
CA SER A 49 15.93 -37.18 -58.03
C SER A 49 15.03 -37.06 -59.26
N SER A 50 14.22 -36.00 -59.31
CA SER A 50 13.79 -35.27 -60.52
C SER A 50 12.84 -34.13 -60.11
N ASP A 51 13.03 -32.97 -60.73
CA ASP A 51 12.38 -31.67 -60.57
C ASP A 51 12.82 -30.86 -59.34
N GLU A 52 13.76 -29.93 -59.57
CA GLU A 52 14.03 -28.83 -58.64
C GLU A 52 12.72 -28.11 -58.30
N PRO A 53 12.39 -27.91 -57.02
CA PRO A 53 11.28 -27.04 -56.67
C PRO A 53 11.62 -25.63 -57.17
N LEU A 54 10.85 -25.14 -58.15
CA LEU A 54 11.00 -23.81 -58.77
C LEU A 54 11.07 -22.65 -57.75
N LEU A 55 10.68 -22.89 -56.49
CA LEU A 55 10.78 -21.95 -55.37
C LEU A 55 11.11 -22.72 -54.07
N THR A 56 12.16 -22.30 -53.37
CA THR A 56 12.55 -22.78 -52.05
C THR A 56 11.82 -22.04 -50.93
N ILE A 57 11.78 -22.63 -49.72
CA ILE A 57 11.22 -21.97 -48.53
C ILE A 57 11.94 -20.64 -48.26
N GLU A 58 13.23 -20.58 -48.54
CA GLU A 58 14.08 -19.40 -48.35
C GLU A 58 13.69 -18.27 -49.30
N GLU A 59 13.41 -18.58 -50.57
CA GLU A 59 12.96 -17.60 -51.57
C GLU A 59 11.56 -17.06 -51.26
N VAL A 60 10.62 -17.93 -50.83
CA VAL A 60 9.28 -17.51 -50.43
C VAL A 60 9.31 -16.59 -49.21
N ASN A 61 10.20 -16.85 -48.24
CA ASN A 61 10.41 -15.98 -47.09
C ASN A 61 11.06 -14.65 -47.49
N ALA A 62 12.04 -14.68 -48.41
CA ALA A 62 12.69 -13.47 -48.91
C ALA A 62 11.70 -12.54 -49.62
N ALA A 63 10.83 -13.09 -50.47
CA ALA A 63 9.77 -12.35 -51.14
C ALA A 63 8.76 -11.73 -50.15
N TYR A 64 8.27 -12.51 -49.19
CA TYR A 64 7.36 -12.00 -48.16
C TYR A 64 7.97 -10.87 -47.33
N ASN A 65 9.23 -11.02 -46.92
CA ASN A 65 9.94 -10.00 -46.14
C ASN A 65 10.21 -8.73 -46.97
N ALA A 66 10.51 -8.87 -48.27
CA ALA A 66 10.67 -7.74 -49.19
C ALA A 66 9.36 -6.95 -49.37
N ILE A 67 8.21 -7.63 -49.39
CA ILE A 67 6.90 -6.98 -49.47
C ILE A 67 6.52 -6.27 -48.17
N LYS A 68 6.73 -6.92 -47.03
CA LYS A 68 6.39 -6.37 -45.70
C LYS A 68 7.43 -5.38 -45.18
N GLY A 69 8.53 -5.15 -45.90
CA GLY A 69 9.61 -4.24 -45.47
C GLY A 69 10.35 -4.71 -44.21
N ILE A 70 10.28 -6.01 -43.89
CA ILE A 70 10.90 -6.57 -42.69
C ILE A 70 12.34 -6.93 -43.04
N GLU A 71 13.21 -5.92 -43.10
CA GLU A 71 14.65 -6.12 -43.19
C GLU A 71 15.15 -6.80 -41.89
N GLY A 72 15.40 -8.10 -41.97
CA GLY A 72 16.53 -8.72 -41.27
C GLY A 72 16.51 -8.81 -39.74
N GLN A 73 15.36 -8.77 -39.06
CA GLN A 73 15.32 -9.25 -37.67
C GLN A 73 15.22 -10.76 -37.67
N LYS A 74 16.38 -11.42 -37.57
CA LYS A 74 16.48 -12.73 -36.93
C LYS A 74 15.84 -12.58 -35.55
N LEU A 75 14.56 -12.90 -35.46
CA LEU A 75 13.89 -13.18 -34.20
C LEU A 75 14.65 -14.34 -33.59
N THR A 76 15.65 -14.00 -32.76
CA THR A 76 16.22 -14.91 -31.78
C THR A 76 15.05 -15.39 -30.97
N LYS A 77 14.54 -16.56 -31.38
CA LYS A 77 13.60 -17.36 -30.64
C LYS A 77 14.29 -17.65 -29.33
N VAL A 78 14.07 -16.80 -28.32
CA VAL A 78 14.37 -17.13 -26.93
C VAL A 78 13.47 -18.33 -26.67
N GLN A 79 14.03 -19.52 -26.89
CA GLN A 79 13.48 -20.77 -26.40
C GLN A 79 13.57 -20.70 -24.88
N MET A 80 12.66 -19.93 -24.27
CA MET A 80 12.15 -20.28 -22.96
C MET A 80 11.56 -21.67 -23.15
N GLY A 81 12.31 -22.68 -22.73
CA GLY A 81 11.98 -24.11 -22.79
C GLY A 81 10.82 -24.48 -21.86
N TRP A 82 9.73 -23.71 -21.92
CA TRP A 82 8.49 -24.01 -21.24
C TRP A 82 7.63 -24.74 -22.26
N ASN A 83 7.59 -26.08 -22.15
CA ASN A 83 6.68 -26.91 -22.93
C ASN A 83 5.26 -26.37 -22.77
N LYS A 84 4.66 -25.85 -23.85
CA LYS A 84 3.31 -25.26 -23.85
C LYS A 84 2.25 -26.23 -23.31
N GLU A 85 2.43 -27.53 -23.56
CA GLU A 85 1.54 -28.57 -23.03
C GLU A 85 1.64 -28.69 -21.50
N SER A 86 2.83 -28.67 -20.93
CA SER A 86 3.05 -28.74 -19.47
C SER A 86 2.52 -27.49 -18.75
N PHE A 87 2.65 -26.30 -19.36
CA PHE A 87 2.14 -25.06 -18.78
C PHE A 87 0.60 -25.00 -18.80
N SER A 88 -0.03 -25.52 -19.86
CA SER A 88 -1.49 -25.62 -19.96
C SER A 88 -2.08 -26.48 -18.83
N HIS A 89 -1.47 -27.64 -18.57
CA HIS A 89 -1.90 -28.52 -17.48
C HIS A 89 -1.67 -27.92 -16.09
N PHE A 90 -0.53 -27.24 -15.89
CA PHE A 90 -0.26 -26.53 -14.65
C PHE A 90 -1.31 -25.44 -14.38
N MET A 91 -1.67 -24.66 -15.40
CA MET A 91 -2.60 -23.54 -15.24
C MET A 91 -4.05 -23.98 -15.02
N GLN A 92 -4.47 -25.13 -15.55
CA GLN A 92 -5.80 -25.68 -15.27
C GLN A 92 -5.96 -26.12 -13.81
N TYR A 93 -4.93 -26.76 -13.24
CA TYR A 93 -5.00 -27.37 -11.90
C TYR A 93 -4.59 -26.41 -10.77
N TYR A 94 -3.61 -25.53 -11.03
CA TYR A 94 -2.99 -24.70 -9.99
C TYR A 94 -3.41 -23.24 -9.99
N LYS A 95 -4.31 -22.80 -10.88
CA LYS A 95 -4.80 -21.41 -10.91
C LYS A 95 -5.20 -20.86 -9.53
N LEU A 96 -5.90 -21.67 -8.73
CA LEU A 96 -6.38 -21.25 -7.41
C LEU A 96 -5.24 -21.24 -6.37
N HIS A 97 -4.34 -22.22 -6.41
CA HIS A 97 -3.17 -22.27 -5.53
C HIS A 97 -2.20 -21.12 -5.80
N VAL A 98 -2.00 -20.74 -7.07
CA VAL A 98 -1.15 -19.60 -7.46
C VAL A 98 -1.73 -18.29 -6.93
N ILE A 99 -3.06 -18.10 -7.05
CA ILE A 99 -3.73 -16.91 -6.50
C ILE A 99 -3.59 -16.88 -4.96
N ILE A 100 -3.84 -18.01 -4.28
CA ILE A 100 -3.68 -18.09 -2.81
C ILE A 100 -2.23 -17.82 -2.40
N ALA A 101 -1.25 -18.41 -3.08
CA ALA A 101 0.16 -18.17 -2.80
C ALA A 101 0.53 -16.69 -2.97
N PHE A 102 0.00 -16.03 -3.99
CA PHE A 102 0.19 -14.61 -4.20
C PHE A 102 -0.44 -13.75 -3.09
N VAL A 103 -1.67 -14.09 -2.67
CA VAL A 103 -2.35 -13.41 -1.55
C VAL A 103 -1.55 -13.59 -0.24
N ILE A 104 -1.07 -14.79 0.05
CA ILE A 104 -0.24 -15.07 1.23
C ILE A 104 1.05 -14.25 1.16
N LEU A 105 1.71 -14.19 -0.01
CA LEU A 105 2.92 -13.40 -0.20
C LEU A 105 2.68 -11.90 0.08
N LEU A 106 1.55 -11.36 -0.38
CA LEU A 106 1.16 -9.98 -0.07
C LEU A 106 0.94 -9.78 1.43
N ILE A 107 0.21 -10.68 2.09
CA ILE A 107 -0.03 -10.60 3.55
C ILE A 107 1.30 -10.60 4.31
N ILE A 108 2.22 -11.49 3.97
CA ILE A 108 3.56 -11.54 4.60
C ILE A 108 4.30 -10.22 4.35
N GLY A 109 4.32 -9.73 3.10
CA GLY A 109 4.97 -8.47 2.74
C GLY A 109 4.44 -7.27 3.54
N PHE A 110 3.11 -7.13 3.65
CA PHE A 110 2.49 -6.07 4.45
C PHE A 110 2.77 -6.23 5.94
N THR A 111 2.77 -7.46 6.45
CA THR A 111 3.04 -7.74 7.88
C THR A 111 4.46 -7.38 8.26
N VAL A 112 5.45 -7.78 7.46
CA VAL A 112 6.87 -7.47 7.69
C VAL A 112 7.12 -5.97 7.60
N LYS A 113 6.61 -5.32 6.56
CA LYS A 113 6.73 -3.86 6.41
C LYS A 113 6.15 -3.13 7.63
N GLY A 114 4.94 -3.49 8.05
CA GLY A 114 4.30 -2.90 9.23
C GLY A 114 5.06 -3.17 10.53
N ALA A 115 5.72 -4.32 10.68
CA ALA A 115 6.58 -4.60 11.83
C ALA A 115 7.84 -3.70 11.83
N MET A 116 8.50 -3.55 10.70
CA MET A 116 9.70 -2.70 10.57
C MET A 116 9.39 -1.22 10.81
N ASP A 117 8.28 -0.71 10.25
CA ASP A 117 7.90 0.68 10.43
C ASP A 117 7.59 1.00 11.90
N ARG A 118 6.93 0.07 12.62
CA ARG A 118 6.73 0.18 14.08
C ARG A 118 8.03 0.18 14.86
N GLN A 119 9.03 -0.60 14.45
CA GLN A 119 10.31 -0.62 15.11
C GLN A 119 11.06 0.71 14.94
N LYS A 120 11.09 1.26 13.73
CA LYS A 120 11.70 2.56 13.46
C LYS A 120 11.06 3.69 14.27
N LEU A 121 9.73 3.68 14.39
CA LEU A 121 9.01 4.64 15.22
C LEU A 121 9.38 4.49 16.71
N ARG A 122 9.49 3.26 17.21
CA ARG A 122 9.94 3.00 18.59
C ARG A 122 11.37 3.45 18.84
N GLU A 123 12.28 3.21 17.89
CA GLU A 123 13.67 3.65 17.99
C GLU A 123 13.76 5.18 17.98
N ALA A 124 12.97 5.85 17.12
CA ALA A 124 12.90 7.30 17.10
C ALA A 124 12.34 7.87 18.42
N GLU A 125 11.29 7.27 18.98
CA GLU A 125 10.75 7.66 20.29
C GLU A 125 11.70 7.38 21.45
N ALA A 126 12.49 6.29 21.38
CA ALA A 126 13.44 5.92 22.42
C ALA A 126 14.66 6.85 22.50
N LEU A 127 14.97 7.57 21.41
CA LEU A 127 16.00 8.62 21.40
C LEU A 127 15.55 9.92 22.06
N LEU A 128 14.23 10.11 22.25
CA LEU A 128 13.71 11.27 22.94
C LEU A 128 13.91 11.10 24.46
N PRO A 129 14.16 12.20 25.19
CA PRO A 129 14.13 12.15 26.65
C PRO A 129 12.75 11.63 27.11
N LYS A 130 12.77 10.86 28.21
CA LYS A 130 11.53 10.39 28.82
C LYS A 130 10.67 11.60 29.17
N PRO A 131 9.35 11.57 28.87
CA PRO A 131 8.49 12.70 29.18
C PRO A 131 8.45 12.93 30.70
N ASN A 132 8.44 14.20 31.10
CA ASN A 132 8.25 14.61 32.49
C ASN A 132 6.84 14.28 32.97
N VAL A 133 5.86 14.33 32.05
CA VAL A 133 4.48 13.92 32.27
C VAL A 133 3.86 13.50 30.94
N THR A 134 3.07 12.44 30.97
CA THR A 134 2.26 11.96 29.85
C THR A 134 0.80 12.31 30.09
N VAL A 135 0.22 13.10 29.19
CA VAL A 135 -1.17 13.55 29.24
C VAL A 135 -1.98 12.78 28.21
N VAL A 136 -3.03 12.09 28.66
CA VAL A 136 -3.95 11.37 27.78
C VAL A 136 -5.28 12.12 27.75
N MET A 137 -5.60 12.68 26.59
CA MET A 137 -6.87 13.36 26.35
C MET A 137 -7.89 12.36 25.81
N VAL A 138 -8.99 12.14 26.53
CA VAL A 138 -10.02 11.14 26.19
C VAL A 138 -11.38 11.81 26.06
N GLY A 139 -11.98 11.70 24.88
CA GLY A 139 -13.39 12.06 24.73
C GLY A 139 -13.79 12.41 23.32
N ASN A 140 -14.91 13.13 23.19
CA ASN A 140 -15.38 13.63 21.90
C ASN A 140 -14.62 14.90 21.50
N TYR A 141 -13.30 14.77 21.41
CA TYR A 141 -12.36 15.81 21.01
C TYR A 141 -11.78 15.48 19.64
N PHE A 142 -11.81 16.46 18.74
CA PHE A 142 -11.11 16.40 17.48
C PHE A 142 -9.95 17.38 17.50
N THR A 143 -8.75 16.83 17.30
CA THR A 143 -7.56 17.59 16.97
C THR A 143 -6.83 16.87 15.84
N ASN A 144 -6.15 17.62 14.97
CA ASN A 144 -5.32 16.98 13.96
C ASN A 144 -4.02 16.50 14.62
N THR A 145 -3.45 15.40 14.14
CA THR A 145 -2.17 14.92 14.68
C THR A 145 -1.04 15.96 14.54
N GLU A 146 -1.13 16.84 13.54
CA GLU A 146 -0.19 17.95 13.31
C GLU A 146 -0.26 19.05 14.39
N ASP A 147 -1.37 19.11 15.12
CA ASP A 147 -1.63 20.12 16.15
C ASP A 147 -1.12 19.68 17.54
N ILE A 148 -0.87 18.38 17.75
CA ILE A 148 -0.39 17.82 19.03
C ILE A 148 0.91 18.49 19.52
N PRO A 149 1.94 18.72 18.68
CA PRO A 149 3.15 19.40 19.12
C PRO A 149 2.90 20.83 19.65
N GLN A 150 1.88 21.52 19.15
CA GLN A 150 1.51 22.85 19.64
C GLN A 150 0.91 22.76 21.04
N ILE A 151 0.09 21.73 21.31
CA ILE A 151 -0.46 21.45 22.64
C ILE A 151 0.67 21.10 23.62
N GLU A 152 1.58 20.22 23.23
CA GLU A 152 2.76 19.85 24.03
C GLU A 152 3.60 21.09 24.38
N GLN A 153 3.90 21.94 23.40
CA GLN A 153 4.69 23.15 23.61
C GLN A 153 3.99 24.19 24.50
N ALA A 154 2.68 24.34 24.37
CA ALA A 154 1.89 25.25 25.20
C ALA A 154 1.92 24.79 26.67
N LEU A 155 1.71 23.50 26.93
CA LEU A 155 1.82 22.95 28.28
C LEU A 155 3.25 23.04 28.81
N LEU A 156 4.26 22.79 27.96
CA LEU A 156 5.68 22.84 28.34
C LEU A 156 6.12 24.26 28.74
N SER A 157 5.51 25.29 28.14
CA SER A 157 5.85 26.70 28.44
C SER A 157 5.55 27.13 29.88
N GLU A 158 4.66 26.40 30.58
CA GLU A 158 4.33 26.64 31.99
C GLU A 158 5.35 26.00 32.95
N PHE A 159 6.21 25.09 32.45
CA PHE A 159 7.17 24.33 33.25
C PHE A 159 8.58 24.39 32.61
N PRO A 160 9.33 25.49 32.77
CA PRO A 160 10.64 25.67 32.16
C PRO A 160 11.67 24.61 32.55
N GLU A 161 11.46 23.91 33.66
CA GLU A 161 12.31 22.83 34.16
C GLU A 161 12.01 21.46 33.53
N TRP A 162 10.92 21.35 32.76
CA TRP A 162 10.59 20.13 32.04
C TRP A 162 11.24 20.14 30.65
N GLU A 163 11.73 18.98 30.24
CA GLU A 163 12.33 18.79 28.92
C GLU A 163 11.28 18.38 27.90
N ARG A 164 10.24 17.65 28.32
CA ARG A 164 9.22 17.12 27.42
C ARG A 164 7.90 16.81 28.12
N ILE A 165 6.81 17.20 27.48
CA ILE A 165 5.46 16.69 27.77
C ILE A 165 5.03 15.84 26.58
N LYS A 166 4.44 14.67 26.83
CA LYS A 166 3.86 13.83 25.77
C LYS A 166 2.34 13.92 25.85
N VAL A 167 1.69 14.30 24.76
CA VAL A 167 0.23 14.37 24.67
C VAL A 167 -0.28 13.27 23.72
N GLU A 168 -1.20 12.45 24.22
CA GLU A 168 -1.87 11.41 23.47
C GLU A 168 -3.37 11.72 23.43
N VAL A 169 -3.97 11.71 22.24
CA VAL A 169 -5.40 11.96 22.08
C VAL A 169 -6.11 10.68 21.69
N ILE A 170 -7.14 10.33 22.45
CA ILE A 170 -8.00 9.16 22.25
C ILE A 170 -9.41 9.69 21.96
N TYR A 171 -9.79 9.62 20.69
CA TYR A 171 -11.15 9.94 20.27
C TYR A 171 -12.11 8.85 20.72
N ARG A 172 -13.13 9.23 21.49
CA ARG A 172 -14.16 8.31 21.98
C ARG A 172 -15.54 8.93 21.83
N PRO A 173 -16.34 8.50 20.83
CA PRO A 173 -17.70 9.00 20.65
C PRO A 173 -18.60 8.56 21.81
N LEU A 174 -19.56 9.41 22.18
CA LEU A 174 -20.52 9.12 23.25
C LEU A 174 -21.65 8.21 22.77
N ASP A 175 -22.07 8.39 21.52
CA ASP A 175 -23.16 7.65 20.90
C ASP A 175 -22.66 6.91 19.66
N MET A 176 -23.10 5.68 19.50
CA MET A 176 -22.85 4.88 18.30
C MET A 176 -23.94 5.20 17.27
N GLN A 177 -23.68 6.16 16.38
CA GLN A 177 -24.63 6.51 15.32
C GLN A 177 -24.42 5.68 14.06
N ASN A 178 -23.19 5.21 13.83
CA ASN A 178 -22.83 4.44 12.64
C ASN A 178 -21.75 3.36 12.95
N GLU A 179 -21.45 2.52 11.96
CA GLU A 179 -20.43 1.46 12.06
C GLU A 179 -19.01 2.02 12.32
N MET A 180 -18.73 3.23 11.87
CA MET A 180 -17.44 3.90 12.10
C MET A 180 -17.28 4.29 13.58
N ASP A 181 -18.34 4.74 14.25
CA ASP A 181 -18.32 5.05 15.69
C ASP A 181 -18.06 3.78 16.52
N ALA A 182 -18.62 2.64 16.10
CA ALA A 182 -18.33 1.34 16.71
C ALA A 182 -16.84 0.99 16.63
N ALA A 183 -16.23 1.21 15.46
CA ALA A 183 -14.81 0.98 15.24
C ALA A 183 -13.94 1.93 16.08
N TYR A 184 -14.32 3.20 16.19
CA TYR A 184 -13.62 4.15 17.07
C TYR A 184 -13.72 3.77 18.54
N LEU A 185 -14.88 3.33 19.01
CA LEU A 185 -15.05 2.87 20.38
C LEU A 185 -14.15 1.66 20.69
N GLN A 186 -14.10 0.68 19.79
CA GLN A 186 -13.20 -0.48 19.92
C GLN A 186 -11.72 -0.06 19.94
N LYS A 187 -11.33 0.83 19.02
CA LYS A 187 -9.97 1.38 18.98
C LYS A 187 -9.62 2.13 20.27
N SER A 188 -10.52 2.96 20.77
CA SER A 188 -10.32 3.75 21.99
C SER A 188 -10.08 2.86 23.21
N MET A 189 -10.76 1.71 23.30
CA MET A 189 -10.55 0.74 24.37
C MET A 189 -9.12 0.17 24.33
N ILE A 190 -8.65 -0.21 23.14
CA ILE A 190 -7.27 -0.71 22.95
C ILE A 190 -6.26 0.38 23.29
N GLU A 191 -6.50 1.62 22.84
CA GLU A 191 -5.63 2.75 23.15
C GLU A 191 -5.59 3.05 24.64
N LEU A 192 -6.71 3.02 25.37
CA LEU A 192 -6.74 3.21 26.82
C LEU A 192 -5.94 2.14 27.58
N MET A 193 -5.97 0.88 27.12
CA MET A 193 -5.21 -0.21 27.74
C MET A 193 -3.71 -0.16 27.42
N THR A 194 -3.32 0.44 26.30
CA THR A 194 -1.94 0.42 25.79
C THR A 194 -1.19 1.73 26.01
N LYS A 195 -1.90 2.86 26.01
CA LYS A 195 -1.37 4.19 26.26
C LYS A 195 -1.58 4.53 27.74
N LYS A 196 -0.51 4.42 28.52
CA LYS A 196 -0.50 4.81 29.93
C LYS A 196 -0.28 6.31 30.05
N GLY A 197 -1.22 7.01 30.67
CA GLY A 197 -1.08 8.41 31.03
C GLY A 197 -0.80 8.58 32.51
N ASP A 198 -0.06 9.64 32.85
CA ASP A 198 0.04 10.13 34.23
C ASP A 198 -1.21 10.96 34.58
N VAL A 199 -1.62 11.80 33.63
CA VAL A 199 -2.80 12.67 33.75
C VAL A 199 -3.78 12.37 32.62
N TYR A 200 -5.03 12.19 32.97
CA TYR A 200 -6.12 12.02 32.03
C TYR A 200 -6.97 13.29 31.99
N ILE A 201 -7.19 13.84 30.80
CA ILE A 201 -8.07 15.00 30.56
C ILE A 201 -9.26 14.52 29.74
N MET A 202 -10.47 14.76 30.22
CA MET A 202 -11.65 14.11 29.65
C MET A 202 -12.91 14.92 29.79
N ASP A 203 -13.85 14.66 28.88
CA ASP A 203 -15.20 15.21 29.02
C ASP A 203 -15.94 14.49 30.15
N ARG A 204 -17.01 15.14 30.64
CA ARG A 204 -17.76 14.63 31.78
C ARG A 204 -18.28 13.19 31.57
N PRO A 205 -18.92 12.85 30.43
CA PRO A 205 -19.44 11.50 30.26
C PRO A 205 -18.35 10.42 30.18
N ASN A 206 -17.20 10.70 29.55
CA ASN A 206 -16.09 9.75 29.52
C ASN A 206 -15.46 9.58 30.91
N TYR A 207 -15.38 10.65 31.70
CA TYR A 207 -14.93 10.58 33.08
C TYR A 207 -15.81 9.66 33.93
N ASP A 208 -17.12 9.86 33.91
CA ASP A 208 -18.04 9.08 34.74
C ASP A 208 -17.88 7.57 34.42
N GLN A 209 -17.77 7.19 33.13
CA GLN A 209 -17.58 5.80 32.71
C GLN A 209 -16.22 5.20 33.08
N LEU A 210 -15.14 5.98 33.03
CA LEU A 210 -13.80 5.49 33.36
C LEU A 210 -13.57 5.46 34.87
N ASN A 211 -14.16 6.38 35.62
CA ASN A 211 -14.07 6.42 37.06
C ASN A 211 -14.75 5.19 37.72
N GLU A 212 -15.81 4.65 37.09
CA GLU A 212 -16.41 3.38 37.51
C GLU A 212 -15.43 2.19 37.46
N GLN A 213 -14.39 2.27 36.63
CA GLN A 213 -13.34 1.25 36.52
C GLN A 213 -12.22 1.47 37.55
N GLU A 214 -12.38 2.44 38.44
CA GLU A 214 -11.44 2.79 39.50
C GLU A 214 -10.00 3.04 39.01
N ILE A 215 -9.80 3.59 37.81
CA ILE A 215 -8.46 3.79 37.25
C ILE A 215 -7.73 5.04 37.77
N PHE A 216 -8.40 5.87 38.58
CA PHE A 216 -7.87 7.14 39.09
C PHE A 216 -7.63 7.13 40.60
N THR A 217 -6.52 7.74 41.05
CA THR A 217 -6.20 7.92 42.48
C THR A 217 -6.85 9.17 43.04
N SER A 218 -6.86 10.23 42.23
CA SER A 218 -7.46 11.51 42.57
C SER A 218 -8.09 12.11 41.32
N ASN A 219 -9.16 12.88 41.53
CA ASN A 219 -9.80 13.63 40.48
C ASN A 219 -9.87 15.10 40.89
N VAL A 220 -9.79 15.97 39.90
CA VAL A 220 -10.08 17.38 40.09
C VAL A 220 -10.96 17.86 38.97
N SER A 221 -12.10 18.43 39.35
CA SER A 221 -12.91 19.18 38.40
C SER A 221 -12.14 20.41 37.93
N LEU A 222 -11.66 20.37 36.70
CA LEU A 222 -11.08 21.53 36.05
C LEU A 222 -12.15 22.53 35.60
N GLY A 223 -13.44 22.21 35.74
CA GLY A 223 -14.53 23.10 35.34
C GLY A 223 -14.53 23.37 33.83
N ASP A 224 -15.07 24.51 33.42
CA ASP A 224 -14.97 24.95 32.04
C ASP A 224 -13.54 25.47 31.78
N LEU A 225 -12.70 24.65 31.12
CA LEU A 225 -11.35 25.04 30.74
C LEU A 225 -11.33 26.03 29.57
N SER A 226 -12.47 26.33 28.94
CA SER A 226 -12.52 27.32 27.86
C SER A 226 -12.08 28.72 28.29
N ASN A 227 -12.14 29.03 29.60
CA ASN A 227 -11.67 30.30 30.14
C ASN A 227 -10.18 30.29 30.53
N ASN A 228 -9.52 29.13 30.50
CA ASN A 228 -8.10 29.04 30.80
C ASN A 228 -7.29 29.56 29.61
N LYS A 229 -6.31 30.43 29.89
CA LYS A 229 -5.49 31.12 28.88
C LYS A 229 -4.69 30.15 27.98
N VAL A 230 -4.29 29.00 28.53
CA VAL A 230 -3.59 27.95 27.79
C VAL A 230 -4.58 27.22 26.89
N TRP A 231 -5.69 26.73 27.44
CA TRP A 231 -6.66 25.89 26.73
C TRP A 231 -7.49 26.62 25.67
N SER A 232 -7.82 27.88 25.91
CA SER A 232 -8.62 28.72 24.98
C SER A 232 -7.97 28.89 23.61
N ASN A 233 -6.65 28.79 23.53
CA ASN A 233 -5.89 28.96 22.29
C ASN A 233 -5.50 27.63 21.62
N LEU A 234 -5.85 26.49 22.22
CA LEU A 234 -5.49 25.19 21.65
C LEU A 234 -6.45 24.81 20.52
N PRO A 235 -5.94 24.17 19.46
CA PRO A 235 -6.73 23.66 18.33
C PRO A 235 -7.49 22.37 18.69
N ILE A 236 -8.29 22.42 19.75
CA ILE A 236 -9.13 21.32 20.22
C ILE A 236 -10.59 21.69 19.95
N ARG A 237 -11.27 20.88 19.13
CA ARG A 237 -12.71 21.03 18.85
C ARG A 237 -13.48 19.97 19.64
N GLY A 238 -14.58 20.33 20.30
CA GLY A 238 -15.39 19.37 21.05
C GLY A 238 -15.92 19.92 22.38
N SER A 239 -16.24 19.02 23.32
CA SER A 239 -16.80 19.36 24.63
C SER A 239 -15.94 20.38 25.40
N HIS A 240 -16.55 21.47 25.89
CA HIS A 240 -15.83 22.56 26.57
C HIS A 240 -15.54 22.26 28.06
N VAL A 241 -16.30 21.35 28.67
CA VAL A 241 -16.08 20.95 30.06
C VAL A 241 -15.06 19.82 30.07
N MET A 242 -13.92 20.08 30.70
CA MET A 242 -12.86 19.11 30.87
C MET A 242 -12.67 18.81 32.36
N LEU A 243 -12.44 17.54 32.68
CA LEU A 243 -12.03 17.05 33.99
C LEU A 243 -10.62 16.52 33.87
N ALA A 244 -9.79 16.75 34.88
CA ALA A 244 -8.49 16.08 34.97
C ALA A 244 -8.47 15.09 36.13
N ALA A 245 -7.87 13.95 35.90
CA ALA A 245 -7.67 12.93 36.90
C ALA A 245 -6.25 12.37 36.82
N ILE A 246 -5.69 12.00 37.98
CA ILE A 246 -4.38 11.36 38.05
C ILE A 246 -4.59 9.85 38.00
N SER A 247 -3.86 9.21 37.11
CA SER A 247 -3.86 7.76 36.97
C SER A 247 -3.35 7.06 38.22
N LYS A 248 -3.94 5.91 38.58
CA LYS A 248 -3.36 5.02 39.60
C LYS A 248 -1.99 4.46 39.19
N GLU A 249 -1.74 4.38 37.89
CA GLU A 249 -0.49 3.89 37.31
C GLU A 249 0.44 5.01 36.83
N ALA A 250 0.26 6.25 37.35
CA ALA A 250 1.14 7.36 36.99
C ALA A 250 2.61 7.03 37.31
N GLU A 251 3.48 7.12 36.32
CA GLU A 251 4.92 6.97 36.49
C GLU A 251 5.52 8.23 37.15
N ASN A 252 4.88 9.38 36.95
CA ASN A 252 5.32 10.65 37.51
C ASN A 252 4.19 11.41 38.23
N GLU A 253 3.76 10.87 39.38
CA GLU A 253 2.67 11.44 40.18
C GLU A 253 2.95 12.89 40.64
N GLU A 254 4.19 13.22 41.01
CA GLU A 254 4.54 14.58 41.45
C GLU A 254 4.33 15.61 40.33
N ASN A 255 4.79 15.31 39.12
CA ASN A 255 4.59 16.19 37.97
C ASN A 255 3.13 16.22 37.51
N ALA A 256 2.39 15.12 37.66
CA ALA A 256 0.95 15.06 37.40
C ALA A 256 0.17 16.02 38.32
N VAL A 257 0.50 16.04 39.61
CA VAL A 257 -0.09 16.99 40.58
C VAL A 257 0.25 18.43 40.21
N LYS A 258 1.53 18.72 39.93
CA LYS A 258 1.97 20.07 39.52
C LYS A 258 1.25 20.55 38.27
N LEU A 259 1.07 19.68 37.28
CA LEU A 259 0.32 19.99 36.07
C LEU A 259 -1.12 20.38 36.40
N ILE A 260 -1.84 19.52 37.13
CA ILE A 260 -3.24 19.75 37.49
C ILE A 260 -3.42 21.02 38.33
N ASP A 261 -2.49 21.33 39.23
CA ASP A 261 -2.54 22.55 40.03
C ASP A 261 -2.29 23.81 39.20
N SER A 262 -1.34 23.77 38.26
CA SER A 262 -1.14 24.86 37.30
C SER A 262 -2.42 25.12 36.48
N LEU A 263 -3.05 24.05 35.98
CA LEU A 263 -4.31 24.16 35.21
C LEU A 263 -5.46 24.76 36.01
N LYS A 264 -5.52 24.53 37.33
CA LYS A 264 -6.50 25.17 38.22
C LYS A 264 -6.19 26.63 38.48
N SER A 265 -4.91 26.99 38.63
CA SER A 265 -4.48 28.35 39.00
C SER A 265 -4.64 29.37 37.87
N ASN A 266 -4.59 28.92 36.62
CA ASN A 266 -4.75 29.73 35.41
C ASN A 266 -6.23 29.88 34.95
N LYS A 267 -7.19 29.81 35.89
CA LYS A 267 -8.62 30.06 35.66
C LYS A 267 -8.99 31.53 35.71
#